data_AF-A0A445GGL3-F1
#
_entry.id   AF-A0A445GGL3-F1
#
_cell.length_a   1.000
_cell.length_b   1.000
_cell.length_c   1.000
_cell.angle_alpha   90.00
_cell.angle_beta   90.00
_cell.angle_gamma   90.00
#
_symmetry.space_group_name_H-M   'P 1'
#
loop_
_entity.id
_entity.type
_entity.pdbx_description
1 polymer ?
#
loop_
_entity_poly.entity_id
_entity_poly.type
_entity_poly.pdbx_seq_one_letter_code
_entity_poly.pdbx_strand_id
1 'polypeptide(L)'
;GRHPYSFGDKFVLSSVLDFCLNRITDPDPYLLSFEQFLIQCMVMIKNILECKEYKPSLTGRVMDENGVTLELMKKNISSAVGGVLTSLLPTERIVHLCNVLISRYFVLTASDLEEWYRNPESFHHEQDMVQWTEKLRPCAEALYIVLFETNSQLLGPVVVFLLQESMNNCPTSVAEITPALLLKDAAYGATAYVYYELSNYLSFKDWFNGALSLELSNEHPNLRIIHRKVAIILGQWVSEIKDDTKRPVYCALIRLLQDKDLSVRLAACRSLCLHIEDANFSEREYVDLLPICWDSCFKLFEDVREFDSKVQILNLISILIGHVSEVIPFANKLVQFFQKHAEHIKHRTTTKHCSRERDDNER
;
A
#
# COMPACT_ATOMS: atom_id res chain seq x y z
N GLY A 1 29.17 13.86 -4.97
CA GLY A 1 29.86 12.60 -5.33
C GLY A 1 29.77 11.62 -4.18
N ARG A 2 28.89 10.62 -4.29
CA ARG A 2 28.96 9.36 -3.53
C ARG A 2 28.49 8.28 -4.49
N HIS A 3 29.43 7.76 -5.27
CA HIS A 3 29.11 6.70 -6.21
C HIS A 3 28.90 5.41 -5.41
N PRO A 4 27.87 4.57 -5.71
CA PRO A 4 27.70 3.25 -5.10
C PRO A 4 28.98 2.38 -5.11
N TYR A 5 29.93 2.67 -5.99
CA TYR A 5 31.23 2.00 -6.06
C TYR A 5 32.14 2.26 -4.87
N SER A 6 31.99 3.39 -4.16
CA SER A 6 32.78 3.69 -2.96
C SER A 6 32.31 2.92 -1.72
N PHE A 7 31.10 2.38 -1.75
CA PHE A 7 30.51 1.59 -0.65
C PHE A 7 30.48 0.08 -0.94
N GLY A 8 30.91 -0.33 -2.14
CA GLY A 8 30.99 -1.74 -2.54
C GLY A 8 32.18 -2.51 -1.95
N ASP A 9 32.97 -1.90 -1.05
CA ASP A 9 34.03 -2.60 -0.35
C ASP A 9 33.43 -3.74 0.49
N LYS A 10 33.95 -4.96 0.27
CA LYS A 10 33.40 -6.19 0.83
C LYS A 10 33.31 -6.15 2.36
N PHE A 11 34.28 -5.55 3.03
CA PHE A 11 34.35 -5.56 4.50
C PHE A 11 33.42 -4.53 5.12
N VAL A 12 33.38 -3.33 4.56
CA VAL A 12 32.50 -2.25 5.03
C VAL A 12 31.03 -2.63 4.78
N LEU A 13 30.71 -3.06 3.56
CA LEU A 13 29.35 -3.42 3.18
C LEU A 13 28.84 -4.61 4.00
N SER A 14 29.65 -5.66 4.14
CA SER A 14 29.26 -6.85 4.90
C SER A 14 28.97 -6.53 6.36
N SER A 15 29.82 -5.74 7.01
CA SER A 15 29.66 -5.40 8.43
C SER A 15 28.43 -4.51 8.66
N VAL A 16 28.20 -3.53 7.77
CA VAL A 16 27.06 -2.62 7.86
C VAL A 16 25.75 -3.34 7.59
N LEU A 17 25.69 -4.18 6.55
CA LEU A 17 24.50 -4.98 6.25
C LEU A 17 24.15 -5.92 7.39
N ASP A 18 25.13 -6.68 7.89
CA ASP A 18 24.87 -7.63 8.98
C ASP A 18 24.38 -6.92 10.24
N PHE A 19 25.01 -5.78 10.58
CA PHE A 19 24.57 -4.93 11.68
C PHE A 19 23.14 -4.44 11.49
N CYS A 20 22.81 -3.84 10.34
CA CYS A 20 21.45 -3.34 10.07
C CYS A 20 20.40 -4.47 10.10
N LEU A 21 20.70 -5.63 9.51
CA LEU A 21 19.81 -6.78 9.48
C LEU A 21 19.52 -7.28 10.90
N ASN A 22 20.55 -7.44 11.72
CA ASN A 22 20.39 -7.88 13.12
C ASN A 22 19.57 -6.88 13.93
N ARG A 23 19.77 -5.57 13.73
CA ARG A 23 19.00 -4.52 14.40
C ARG A 23 17.53 -4.49 14.00
N ILE A 24 17.18 -4.97 12.82
CA ILE A 24 15.77 -5.08 12.38
C ILE A 24 15.15 -6.37 12.90
N THR A 25 15.85 -7.50 12.81
CA THR A 25 15.30 -8.80 13.20
C THR A 25 15.21 -8.96 14.71
N ASP A 26 16.22 -8.50 15.44
CA ASP A 26 16.35 -8.61 16.89
C ASP A 26 16.82 -7.27 17.51
N PRO A 27 15.94 -6.25 17.53
CA PRO A 27 16.24 -4.96 18.15
C PRO A 27 16.30 -5.09 19.68
N ASP A 28 17.30 -4.46 20.30
CA ASP A 28 17.29 -4.23 21.75
C ASP A 28 15.99 -3.50 22.14
N PRO A 29 15.40 -3.75 23.33
CA PRO A 29 14.14 -3.12 23.73
C PRO A 29 14.16 -1.58 23.66
N TYR A 30 15.32 -0.96 23.95
CA TYR A 30 15.51 0.48 23.81
C TYR A 30 15.44 0.95 22.35
N LEU A 31 15.93 0.16 21.39
CA LEU A 31 15.91 0.53 19.97
C LEU A 31 14.51 0.53 19.38
N LEU A 32 13.58 -0.26 19.93
CA LEU A 32 12.16 -0.20 19.55
C LEU A 32 11.55 1.18 19.83
N SER A 33 12.10 1.93 20.79
CA SER A 33 11.68 3.31 21.07
C SER A 33 12.40 4.36 20.21
N PHE A 34 13.39 3.96 19.41
CA PHE A 34 14.16 4.85 18.55
C PHE A 34 13.96 4.53 17.07
N GLU A 35 12.73 4.80 16.59
CA GLU A 35 12.30 4.47 15.23
C GLU A 35 13.20 5.03 14.13
N GLN A 36 13.72 6.25 14.31
CA GLN A 36 14.58 6.90 13.31
C GLN A 36 15.79 6.04 12.94
N PHE A 37 16.39 5.34 13.91
CA PHE A 37 17.52 4.46 13.64
C PHE A 37 17.12 3.20 12.87
N LEU A 38 15.98 2.61 13.21
CA LEU A 38 15.43 1.45 12.49
C LEU A 38 15.08 1.81 11.05
N ILE A 39 14.50 3.01 10.84
CA ILE A 39 14.24 3.56 9.50
C ILE A 39 15.56 3.65 8.73
N GLN A 40 16.62 4.24 9.30
CA GLN A 40 17.91 4.31 8.59
C GLN A 40 18.50 2.93 8.26
N CYS A 41 18.33 1.94 9.15
CA CYS A 41 18.76 0.57 8.87
C CYS A 41 17.98 -0.05 7.69
N MET A 42 16.66 0.09 7.67
CA MET A 42 15.80 -0.43 6.60
C MET A 42 16.03 0.29 5.28
N VAL A 43 16.16 1.63 5.29
CA VAL A 43 16.52 2.45 4.11
C VAL A 43 17.86 1.98 3.52
N MET A 44 18.85 1.71 4.39
CA MET A 44 20.16 1.24 3.95
C MET A 44 20.07 -0.10 3.22
N ILE A 45 19.39 -1.09 3.82
CA ILE A 45 19.22 -2.41 3.20
C ILE A 45 18.42 -2.30 1.90
N LYS A 46 17.31 -1.55 1.91
CA LYS A 46 16.48 -1.34 0.72
C LYS A 46 17.29 -0.78 -0.44
N ASN A 47 18.05 0.30 -0.20
CA ASN A 47 18.89 0.94 -1.21
C ASN A 47 19.96 -0.02 -1.77
N ILE A 48 20.51 -0.91 -0.93
CA ILE A 48 21.48 -1.92 -1.38
C ILE A 48 20.79 -2.97 -2.27
N LEU A 49 19.61 -3.45 -1.89
CA LEU A 49 18.87 -4.48 -2.65
C LEU A 49 18.33 -3.95 -3.99
N GLU A 50 17.94 -2.68 -4.06
CA GLU A 50 17.45 -2.04 -5.29
C GLU A 50 18.56 -1.55 -6.22
N CYS A 51 19.79 -1.38 -5.72
CA CYS A 51 20.88 -0.77 -6.49
C CYS A 51 21.16 -1.55 -7.78
N LYS A 52 20.84 -0.93 -8.92
CA LYS A 52 20.99 -1.53 -10.25
C LYS A 52 22.46 -1.85 -10.56
N GLU A 53 23.38 -1.06 -10.04
CA GLU A 53 24.82 -1.24 -10.18
C GLU A 53 25.35 -2.47 -9.43
N TYR A 54 24.60 -2.97 -8.44
CA TYR A 54 24.94 -4.19 -7.71
C TYR A 54 24.36 -5.45 -8.36
N LYS A 55 23.37 -5.30 -9.24
CA LYS A 55 22.78 -6.42 -10.01
C LYS A 55 23.67 -6.78 -11.22
N PRO A 56 23.80 -8.08 -11.58
CA PRO A 56 24.54 -8.49 -12.76
C PRO A 56 23.93 -7.86 -14.03
N SER A 57 24.72 -7.16 -14.83
CA SER A 57 24.26 -6.55 -16.09
C SER A 57 23.93 -7.64 -17.12
N LEU A 58 22.66 -7.72 -17.55
CA LEU A 58 22.19 -8.65 -18.60
C LEU A 58 22.39 -8.13 -20.04
N THR A 59 22.83 -6.88 -20.22
CA THR A 59 22.96 -6.25 -21.54
C THR A 59 24.27 -6.62 -22.24
N GLY A 60 24.14 -7.32 -23.37
CA GLY A 60 25.23 -7.53 -24.32
C GLY A 60 25.47 -6.31 -25.22
N ARG A 61 26.76 -5.90 -25.28
CA ARG A 61 27.50 -5.16 -26.32
C ARG A 61 27.11 -3.69 -26.62
N VAL A 62 28.07 -2.78 -26.45
CA VAL A 62 28.85 -2.07 -27.51
C VAL A 62 30.21 -1.71 -26.90
N MET A 63 31.31 -2.11 -27.55
CA MET A 63 32.68 -1.95 -27.03
C MET A 63 33.26 -0.59 -27.43
N ASP A 64 33.57 0.24 -26.44
CA ASP A 64 34.47 1.38 -26.58
C ASP A 64 35.68 1.13 -25.66
N GLU A 65 36.91 1.43 -26.09
CA GLU A 65 38.14 0.99 -25.41
C GLU A 65 38.31 1.60 -24.00
N ASN A 66 37.72 2.79 -23.76
CA ASN A 66 37.64 3.41 -22.43
C ASN A 66 36.49 2.85 -21.55
N GLY A 67 35.54 2.12 -22.15
CA GLY A 67 34.44 1.45 -21.44
C GLY A 67 34.90 0.17 -20.71
N VAL A 68 35.97 -0.46 -21.17
CA VAL A 68 36.47 -1.75 -20.65
C VAL A 68 36.85 -1.68 -19.17
N THR A 69 37.49 -0.60 -18.72
CA THR A 69 37.89 -0.42 -17.31
C THR A 69 36.70 -0.16 -16.39
N LEU A 70 35.76 0.70 -16.81
CA LEU A 70 34.57 1.01 -16.00
C LEU A 70 33.60 -0.18 -15.95
N GLU A 71 33.41 -0.89 -17.05
CA GLU A 71 32.59 -2.11 -17.11
C GLU A 71 33.18 -3.24 -16.27
N LEU A 72 34.51 -3.42 -16.31
CA LEU A 72 35.19 -4.39 -15.46
C LEU A 72 35.06 -4.03 -13.98
N MET A 73 35.21 -2.75 -13.62
CA MET A 73 34.96 -2.27 -12.25
C MET A 73 33.52 -2.53 -11.80
N LYS A 74 32.53 -2.24 -12.66
CA LYS A 74 31.10 -2.53 -12.40
C LYS A 74 30.86 -4.01 -12.14
N LYS A 75 31.41 -4.88 -13.00
CA LYS A 75 31.29 -6.33 -12.88
C LYS A 75 31.93 -6.86 -11.59
N ASN A 76 33.11 -6.36 -11.23
CA ASN A 76 33.80 -6.75 -10.01
C ASN A 76 33.02 -6.36 -8.76
N ILE A 77 32.45 -5.15 -8.75
CA ILE A 77 31.65 -4.65 -7.62
C ILE A 77 30.34 -5.41 -7.53
N SER A 78 29.61 -5.61 -8.63
CA SER A 78 28.39 -6.42 -8.64
C SER A 78 28.64 -7.85 -8.15
N SER A 79 29.73 -8.48 -8.58
CA SER A 79 30.12 -9.82 -8.11
C SER A 79 30.45 -9.84 -6.61
N ALA A 80 31.23 -8.86 -6.14
CA ALA A 80 31.59 -8.75 -4.72
C ALA A 80 30.35 -8.52 -3.84
N VAL A 81 29.47 -7.60 -4.24
CA VAL A 81 28.21 -7.33 -3.53
C VAL A 81 27.27 -8.52 -3.59
N GLY A 82 27.11 -9.16 -4.75
CA GLY A 82 26.32 -10.38 -4.91
C GLY A 82 26.81 -11.51 -3.99
N GLY A 83 28.13 -11.67 -3.84
CA GLY A 83 28.72 -12.62 -2.89
C GLY A 83 28.42 -12.27 -1.43
N VAL A 84 28.49 -10.99 -1.05
CA VAL A 84 28.12 -10.53 0.30
C VAL A 84 26.63 -10.76 0.59
N LEU A 85 25.76 -10.37 -0.34
CA LEU A 85 24.30 -10.58 -0.21
C LEU A 85 23.96 -12.06 -0.08
N THR A 86 24.55 -12.92 -0.91
CA THR A 86 24.32 -14.38 -0.83
C THR A 86 24.77 -14.95 0.53
N SER A 87 25.88 -14.45 1.09
CA SER A 87 26.38 -14.89 2.38
C SER A 87 25.55 -14.36 3.57
N LEU A 88 25.05 -13.12 3.48
CA LEU A 88 24.35 -12.46 4.58
C LEU A 88 22.85 -12.63 4.55
N LEU A 89 22.27 -12.98 3.41
CA LEU A 89 20.85 -13.25 3.22
C LEU A 89 20.66 -14.69 2.72
N PRO A 90 21.04 -15.71 3.49
CA PRO A 90 20.60 -17.07 3.19
C PRO A 90 19.07 -17.14 3.28
N THR A 91 18.50 -18.13 2.61
CA THR A 91 17.05 -18.43 2.57
C THR A 91 16.36 -18.25 3.92
N GLU A 92 16.92 -18.84 4.98
CA GLU A 92 16.35 -18.78 6.34
C GLU A 92 16.26 -17.35 6.89
N ARG A 93 17.28 -16.53 6.64
CA ARG A 93 17.32 -15.13 7.10
C ARG A 93 16.39 -14.24 6.28
N ILE A 94 16.22 -14.53 4.99
CA ILE A 94 15.23 -13.86 4.13
C ILE A 94 13.81 -14.12 4.64
N VAL A 95 13.49 -15.39 4.91
CA VAL A 95 12.18 -15.78 5.48
C VAL A 95 11.97 -15.15 6.85
N HIS A 96 12.98 -15.19 7.72
CA HIS A 96 12.89 -14.57 9.04
C HIS A 96 12.68 -13.05 8.97
N LEU A 97 13.44 -12.36 8.12
CA LEU A 97 13.29 -10.92 7.89
C LEU A 97 11.88 -10.60 7.38
N CYS A 98 11.38 -11.33 6.40
CA CYS A 98 10.01 -11.17 5.88
C CYS A 98 8.97 -11.30 7.00
N ASN A 99 9.06 -12.36 7.81
CA ASN A 99 8.14 -12.59 8.93
C ASN A 99 8.22 -11.46 9.96
N VAL A 100 9.42 -10.96 10.28
CA VAL A 100 9.59 -9.84 11.22
C VAL A 100 8.99 -8.55 10.66
N LEU A 101 9.21 -8.23 9.38
CA LEU A 101 8.63 -7.04 8.74
C LEU A 101 7.10 -7.03 8.89
N ILE A 102 6.45 -8.16 8.59
CA ILE A 102 4.98 -8.26 8.66
C ILE A 102 4.49 -8.31 10.11
N SER A 103 5.05 -9.19 10.95
CA SER A 103 4.51 -9.45 12.28
C SER A 103 4.86 -8.39 13.34
N ARG A 104 5.83 -7.51 13.06
CA ARG A 104 6.25 -6.44 13.97
C ARG A 104 6.00 -5.06 13.41
N TYR A 105 6.45 -4.79 12.18
CA TYR A 105 6.55 -3.42 11.67
C TYR A 105 5.34 -2.98 10.84
N PHE A 106 4.58 -3.93 10.26
CA PHE A 106 3.31 -3.61 9.59
C PHE A 106 2.17 -3.36 10.57
N VAL A 107 2.25 -3.97 11.75
CA VAL A 107 1.20 -3.94 12.78
C VAL A 107 0.88 -2.49 13.18
N LEU A 108 -0.41 -2.14 13.25
CA LEU A 108 -0.85 -0.84 13.75
C LEU A 108 -0.48 -0.71 15.23
N THR A 109 0.14 0.41 15.59
CA THR A 109 0.49 0.72 16.99
C THR A 109 -0.69 1.38 17.70
N ALA A 110 -0.59 1.51 19.02
CA ALA A 110 -1.56 2.29 19.79
C ALA A 110 -1.65 3.76 19.33
N SER A 111 -0.52 4.36 18.88
CA SER A 111 -0.53 5.73 18.34
C SER A 111 -1.34 5.82 17.07
N ASP A 112 -1.17 4.86 16.14
CA ASP A 112 -1.93 4.83 14.89
C ASP A 112 -3.43 4.70 15.14
N LEU A 113 -3.83 3.85 16.08
CA LEU A 113 -5.23 3.65 16.42
C LEU A 113 -5.85 4.89 17.08
N GLU A 114 -5.08 5.62 17.89
CA GLU A 114 -5.49 6.88 18.50
C GLU A 114 -5.58 8.01 17.46
N GLU A 115 -4.60 8.11 16.56
CA GLU A 115 -4.62 9.05 15.44
C GLU A 115 -5.82 8.82 14.52
N TRP A 116 -6.08 7.55 14.15
CA TRP A 116 -7.26 7.17 13.40
C TRP A 116 -8.53 7.57 14.17
N TYR A 117 -8.64 7.20 15.46
CA TYR A 117 -9.80 7.55 16.26
C TYR A 117 -10.07 9.07 16.32
N ARG A 118 -9.02 9.88 16.41
CA ARG A 118 -9.12 11.36 16.46
C ARG A 118 -9.48 11.98 15.13
N ASN A 119 -8.81 11.58 14.05
CA ASN A 119 -9.04 12.12 12.72
C ASN A 119 -8.89 11.00 11.65
N PRO A 120 -9.98 10.28 11.32
CA PRO A 120 -9.94 9.20 10.34
C PRO A 120 -9.58 9.67 8.92
N GLU A 121 -9.87 10.93 8.59
CA GLU A 121 -9.51 11.53 7.30
C GLU A 121 -8.00 11.78 7.22
N SER A 122 -7.40 12.42 8.22
CA SER A 122 -5.95 12.64 8.28
C SER A 122 -5.21 11.31 8.25
N PHE A 123 -5.65 10.35 9.07
CA PHE A 123 -5.08 9.01 9.08
C PHE A 123 -5.12 8.38 7.68
N HIS A 124 -6.26 8.43 6.98
CA HIS A 124 -6.38 7.90 5.62
C HIS A 124 -5.35 8.51 4.67
N HIS A 125 -5.29 9.84 4.59
CA HIS A 125 -4.39 10.53 3.65
C HIS A 125 -2.93 10.32 4.01
N GLU A 126 -2.58 10.27 5.30
CA GLU A 126 -1.23 9.97 5.74
C GLU A 126 -0.78 8.55 5.37
N GLN A 127 -1.68 7.56 5.40
CA GLN A 127 -1.34 6.21 4.94
C GLN A 127 -1.10 6.16 3.41
N ASP A 128 -1.71 7.06 2.63
CA ASP A 128 -1.53 7.14 1.17
C ASP A 128 -0.24 7.91 0.79
N MET A 129 0.43 8.59 1.73
CA MET A 129 1.68 9.30 1.47
C MET A 129 2.88 8.35 1.41
N VAL A 130 3.75 8.55 0.41
CA VAL A 130 5.00 7.79 0.25
C VAL A 130 6.07 8.34 1.22
N GLN A 131 5.95 7.99 2.50
CA GLN A 131 6.83 8.44 3.59
C GLN A 131 7.81 7.36 4.08
N TRP A 132 8.28 6.50 3.18
CA TRP A 132 9.11 5.35 3.54
C TRP A 132 10.50 5.72 4.11
N THR A 133 10.94 6.97 4.00
CA THR A 133 12.17 7.46 4.65
C THR A 133 11.93 8.17 6.00
N GLU A 134 10.67 8.36 6.38
CA GLU A 134 10.26 9.19 7.52
C GLU A 134 9.47 8.42 8.58
N LYS A 135 8.67 7.43 8.17
CA LYS A 135 7.84 6.62 9.07
C LYS A 135 8.25 5.14 9.02
N LEU A 136 8.23 4.49 10.19
CA LEU A 136 8.73 3.13 10.36
C LEU A 136 7.92 2.08 9.56
N ARG A 137 6.58 2.11 9.64
CA ARG A 137 5.73 1.18 8.89
C ARG A 137 5.91 1.33 7.38
N PRO A 138 5.76 2.52 6.77
CA PRO A 138 6.04 2.71 5.34
C PRO A 138 7.44 2.28 4.92
N CYS A 139 8.45 2.47 5.79
CA CYS A 139 9.81 2.00 5.52
C CYS A 139 9.90 0.48 5.46
N ALA A 140 9.25 -0.22 6.40
CA ALA A 140 9.20 -1.68 6.43
C ALA A 140 8.42 -2.25 5.24
N GLU A 141 7.31 -1.63 4.86
CA GLU A 141 6.51 -1.99 3.68
C GLU A 141 7.32 -1.85 2.40
N ALA A 142 8.06 -0.75 2.25
CA ALA A 142 8.91 -0.52 1.09
C ALA A 142 10.09 -1.51 1.01
N LEU A 143 10.71 -1.86 2.15
CA LEU A 143 11.74 -2.90 2.20
C LEU A 143 11.16 -4.29 1.87
N TYR A 144 9.96 -4.59 2.37
CA TYR A 144 9.26 -5.85 2.10
C TYR A 144 9.00 -6.04 0.60
N ILE A 145 8.50 -5.02 -0.10
CA ILE A 145 8.25 -5.08 -1.55
C ILE A 145 9.54 -5.45 -2.30
N VAL A 146 10.65 -4.76 -2.01
CA VAL A 146 11.96 -5.01 -2.63
C VAL A 146 12.48 -6.42 -2.32
N LEU A 147 12.31 -6.88 -1.08
CA LEU A 147 12.68 -8.22 -0.68
C LEU A 147 11.87 -9.27 -1.46
N PHE A 148 10.58 -9.01 -1.68
CA PHE A 148 9.68 -9.92 -2.38
C PHE A 148 9.96 -9.99 -3.89
N GLU A 149 10.23 -8.85 -4.55
CA GLU A 149 10.54 -8.79 -5.99
C GLU A 149 11.67 -9.74 -6.41
N THR A 150 12.65 -9.95 -5.53
CA THR A 150 13.82 -10.78 -5.82
C THR A 150 13.70 -12.22 -5.30
N ASN A 151 12.71 -12.50 -4.45
CA ASN A 151 12.57 -13.76 -3.73
C ASN A 151 11.13 -14.33 -3.78
N SER A 152 10.31 -13.95 -4.76
CA SER A 152 8.87 -14.27 -4.80
C SER A 152 8.60 -15.78 -4.77
N GLN A 153 9.45 -16.60 -5.40
CA GLN A 153 9.36 -18.06 -5.34
C GLN A 153 9.51 -18.63 -3.93
N LEU A 154 10.38 -18.03 -3.13
CA LEU A 154 10.59 -18.42 -1.74
C LEU A 154 9.51 -17.84 -0.83
N LEU A 155 9.20 -16.55 -1.01
CA LEU A 155 8.37 -15.80 -0.08
C LEU A 155 6.87 -15.93 -0.36
N GLY A 156 6.45 -16.28 -1.58
CA GLY A 156 5.05 -16.49 -1.93
C GLY A 156 4.34 -17.49 -1.01
N PRO A 157 4.82 -18.74 -0.92
CA PRO A 157 4.26 -19.74 0.00
C PRO A 157 4.31 -19.31 1.47
N VAL A 158 5.37 -18.60 1.89
CA VAL A 158 5.51 -18.10 3.27
C VAL A 158 4.45 -17.07 3.62
N VAL A 159 4.21 -16.10 2.73
CA VAL A 159 3.21 -15.05 2.92
C VAL A 159 1.79 -15.63 2.89
N VAL A 160 1.51 -16.58 2.00
CA VAL A 160 0.21 -17.30 1.98
C VAL A 160 -0.01 -18.09 3.27
N PHE A 161 1.02 -18.76 3.79
CA PHE A 161 0.93 -19.45 5.07
C PHE A 161 0.65 -18.48 6.22
N LEU A 162 1.39 -17.36 6.30
CA LEU A 162 1.18 -16.34 7.33
C LEU A 162 -0.23 -15.73 7.25
N LEU A 163 -0.73 -15.49 6.03
CA LEU A 163 -2.10 -15.03 5.79
C LEU A 163 -3.11 -16.04 6.38
N GLN A 164 -2.99 -17.32 6.04
CA GLN A 164 -3.86 -18.39 6.54
C GLN A 164 -3.81 -18.51 8.07
N GLU A 165 -2.62 -18.52 8.67
CA GLU A 165 -2.42 -18.54 10.11
C GLU A 165 -3.09 -17.34 10.80
N SER A 166 -2.91 -16.13 10.25
CA SER A 166 -3.50 -14.91 10.82
C SER A 166 -5.03 -14.92 10.78
N MET A 167 -5.62 -15.49 9.72
CA MET A 167 -7.07 -15.65 9.60
C MET A 167 -7.60 -16.67 10.60
N ASN A 168 -6.93 -17.81 10.76
CA ASN A 168 -7.35 -18.88 11.68
C ASN A 168 -7.23 -18.49 13.15
N ASN A 169 -6.19 -17.71 13.49
CA ASN A 169 -5.92 -17.32 14.87
C ASN A 169 -6.72 -16.10 15.33
N CYS A 170 -7.35 -15.35 14.41
CA CYS A 170 -8.19 -14.21 14.76
C CYS A 170 -9.61 -14.68 15.15
N PRO A 171 -10.07 -14.43 16.38
CA PRO A 171 -11.43 -14.79 16.79
C PRO A 171 -12.50 -14.11 15.92
N THR A 172 -13.61 -14.81 15.67
CA THR A 172 -14.76 -14.28 14.91
C THR A 172 -15.55 -13.24 15.71
N SER A 173 -15.51 -13.31 17.05
CA SER A 173 -16.15 -12.34 17.95
C SER A 173 -15.11 -11.31 18.39
N VAL A 174 -15.27 -10.07 17.91
CA VAL A 174 -14.27 -9.00 18.09
C VAL A 174 -14.79 -7.95 19.05
N ALA A 175 -14.93 -8.28 20.34
CA ALA A 175 -15.32 -7.30 21.36
C ALA A 175 -14.26 -6.20 21.54
N GLU A 176 -12.98 -6.54 21.32
CA GLU A 176 -11.82 -5.66 21.54
C GLU A 176 -10.83 -5.75 20.37
N ILE A 177 -9.98 -4.73 20.21
CA ILE A 177 -8.87 -4.74 19.26
C ILE A 177 -7.76 -5.60 19.86
N THR A 178 -7.55 -6.80 19.31
CA THR A 178 -6.56 -7.77 19.82
C THR A 178 -5.29 -7.78 18.96
N PRO A 179 -4.15 -8.25 19.50
CA PRO A 179 -2.94 -8.46 18.70
C PRO A 179 -3.18 -9.37 17.47
N ALA A 180 -4.07 -10.36 17.58
CA ALA A 180 -4.43 -11.23 16.46
C ALA A 180 -5.16 -10.47 15.34
N LEU A 181 -6.06 -9.53 15.68
CA LEU A 181 -6.74 -8.67 14.70
C LEU A 181 -5.74 -7.77 13.97
N LEU A 182 -4.78 -7.19 14.70
CA LEU A 182 -3.76 -6.30 14.12
C LEU A 182 -2.75 -7.08 13.28
N LEU A 183 -2.43 -8.32 13.65
CA LEU A 183 -1.61 -9.20 12.82
C LEU A 183 -2.34 -9.62 11.54
N LYS A 184 -3.66 -9.86 11.61
CA LYS A 184 -4.49 -10.13 10.43
C LYS A 184 -4.49 -8.93 9.48
N ASP A 185 -4.64 -7.71 9.99
CA ASP A 185 -4.51 -6.48 9.19
C ASP A 185 -3.13 -6.36 8.50
N ALA A 186 -2.05 -6.64 9.25
CA ALA A 186 -0.69 -6.63 8.72
C ALA A 186 -0.47 -7.68 7.61
N ALA A 187 -0.95 -8.92 7.82
CA ALA A 187 -0.86 -9.99 6.83
C ALA A 187 -1.69 -9.69 5.57
N TYR A 188 -2.87 -9.09 5.74
CA TYR A 188 -3.69 -8.59 4.63
C TYR A 188 -2.95 -7.47 3.88
N GLY A 189 -2.29 -6.56 4.58
CA GLY A 189 -1.44 -5.51 3.99
C GLY A 189 -0.30 -6.07 3.15
N ALA A 190 0.47 -7.02 3.71
CA ALA A 190 1.53 -7.71 2.99
C ALA A 190 1.02 -8.37 1.71
N THR A 191 -0.10 -9.08 1.79
CA THR A 191 -0.76 -9.72 0.65
C THR A 191 -1.18 -8.70 -0.42
N ALA A 192 -1.66 -7.54 0.01
CA ALA A 192 -2.10 -6.47 -0.89
C ALA A 192 -0.94 -5.87 -1.70
N TYR A 193 0.20 -5.57 -1.05
CA TYR A 193 1.31 -4.86 -1.68
C TYR A 193 2.08 -5.63 -2.77
N VAL A 194 2.07 -6.97 -2.74
CA VAL A 194 2.81 -7.81 -3.70
C VAL A 194 1.89 -8.64 -4.61
N TYR A 195 0.68 -8.14 -4.86
CA TYR A 195 -0.36 -8.87 -5.57
C TYR A 195 0.08 -9.46 -6.92
N TYR A 196 0.89 -8.72 -7.70
CA TYR A 196 1.37 -9.15 -9.02
C TYR A 196 2.10 -10.50 -9.00
N GLU A 197 2.85 -10.75 -7.94
CA GLU A 197 3.61 -11.99 -7.77
C GLU A 197 2.84 -13.02 -6.94
N LEU A 198 2.08 -12.54 -5.95
CA LEU A 198 1.36 -13.39 -4.99
C LEU A 198 0.12 -14.06 -5.59
N SER A 199 -0.47 -13.48 -6.63
CA SER A 199 -1.60 -14.09 -7.37
C SER A 199 -1.26 -15.45 -7.98
N ASN A 200 0.04 -15.75 -8.19
CA ASN A 200 0.50 -17.08 -8.62
C ASN A 200 0.34 -18.16 -7.53
N TYR A 201 0.21 -17.75 -6.26
CA TYR A 201 0.12 -18.64 -5.09
C TYR A 201 -1.24 -18.54 -4.37
N LEU A 202 -2.01 -17.48 -4.63
CA LEU A 202 -3.28 -17.19 -3.97
C LEU A 202 -4.36 -16.85 -5.00
N SER A 203 -5.41 -17.68 -5.04
CA SER A 203 -6.61 -17.42 -5.84
C SER A 203 -7.43 -16.29 -5.20
N PHE A 204 -7.53 -15.14 -5.90
CA PHE A 204 -8.36 -14.02 -5.44
C PHE A 204 -9.81 -14.45 -5.21
N LYS A 205 -10.38 -15.24 -6.14
CA LYS A 205 -11.77 -15.71 -6.06
C LYS A 205 -12.00 -16.52 -4.78
N ASP A 206 -11.12 -17.45 -4.46
CA ASP A 206 -11.26 -18.30 -3.28
C ASP A 206 -11.03 -17.50 -2.00
N TRP A 207 -10.08 -16.57 -2.00
CA TRP A 207 -9.83 -15.68 -0.87
C TRP A 207 -11.00 -14.74 -0.60
N PHE A 208 -11.58 -14.16 -1.66
CA PHE A 208 -12.74 -13.29 -1.55
C PHE A 208 -13.97 -14.03 -1.00
N ASN A 209 -14.29 -15.19 -1.58
CA ASN A 209 -15.46 -15.98 -1.17
C ASN A 209 -15.28 -16.63 0.21
N GLY A 210 -14.06 -17.06 0.54
CA GLY A 210 -13.76 -17.81 1.75
C GLY A 210 -13.43 -16.95 2.98
N ALA A 211 -12.98 -15.70 2.78
CA ALA A 211 -12.57 -14.83 3.88
C ALA A 211 -13.09 -13.40 3.72
N LEU A 212 -12.69 -12.67 2.66
CA LEU A 212 -12.94 -11.22 2.61
C LEU A 212 -14.43 -10.86 2.67
N SER A 213 -15.27 -11.59 1.93
CA SER A 213 -16.72 -11.37 1.95
C SER A 213 -17.37 -11.70 3.30
N LEU A 214 -16.84 -12.68 4.03
CA LEU A 214 -17.31 -13.04 5.37
C LEU A 214 -16.97 -11.96 6.39
N GLU A 215 -15.77 -11.37 6.31
CA GLU A 215 -15.37 -10.25 7.18
C GLU A 215 -16.35 -9.07 7.04
N LEU A 216 -16.77 -8.74 5.81
CA LEU A 216 -17.68 -7.63 5.53
C LEU A 216 -19.12 -7.84 6.04
N SER A 217 -19.48 -9.08 6.41
CA SER A 217 -20.79 -9.40 6.98
C SER A 217 -20.91 -8.99 8.44
N ASN A 218 -19.79 -8.79 9.15
CA ASN A 218 -19.77 -8.46 10.56
C ASN A 218 -19.64 -6.93 10.76
N GLU A 219 -20.67 -6.31 11.32
CA GLU A 219 -20.75 -4.85 11.46
C GLU A 219 -20.18 -4.31 12.78
N HIS A 220 -19.36 -5.11 13.48
CA HIS A 220 -18.75 -4.67 14.73
C HIS A 220 -17.80 -3.47 14.51
N PRO A 221 -17.87 -2.39 15.32
CA PRO A 221 -17.07 -1.17 15.09
C PRO A 221 -15.54 -1.35 15.06
N ASN A 222 -15.03 -2.39 15.72
CA ASN A 222 -13.59 -2.70 15.70
C ASN A 222 -13.14 -3.34 14.38
N LEU A 223 -14.06 -3.90 13.59
CA LEU A 223 -13.75 -4.44 12.28
C LEU A 223 -13.52 -3.37 11.22
N ARG A 224 -13.68 -2.07 11.54
CA ARG A 224 -13.26 -0.98 10.65
C ARG A 224 -11.81 -1.13 10.15
N ILE A 225 -10.93 -1.71 10.97
CA ILE A 225 -9.53 -2.00 10.61
C ILE A 225 -9.50 -2.97 9.42
N ILE A 226 -10.21 -4.09 9.55
CA ILE A 226 -10.30 -5.11 8.50
C ILE A 226 -11.10 -4.61 7.30
N HIS A 227 -12.21 -3.91 7.50
CA HIS A 227 -13.01 -3.33 6.42
C HIS A 227 -12.18 -2.37 5.55
N ARG A 228 -11.41 -1.49 6.18
CA ARG A 228 -10.50 -0.58 5.46
C ARG A 228 -9.48 -1.38 4.65
N LYS A 229 -8.88 -2.41 5.25
CA LYS A 229 -7.89 -3.23 4.56
C LYS A 229 -8.49 -4.05 3.41
N VAL A 230 -9.68 -4.60 3.59
CA VAL A 230 -10.45 -5.27 2.52
C VAL A 230 -10.70 -4.28 1.39
N ALA A 231 -11.14 -3.04 1.68
CA ALA A 231 -11.33 -2.02 0.65
C ALA A 231 -10.05 -1.81 -0.18
N ILE A 232 -8.89 -1.69 0.46
CA ILE A 232 -7.58 -1.52 -0.20
C ILE A 232 -7.25 -2.74 -1.07
N ILE A 233 -7.39 -3.96 -0.54
CA ILE A 233 -7.14 -5.20 -1.29
C ILE A 233 -7.99 -5.23 -2.56
N LEU A 234 -9.28 -4.94 -2.45
CA LEU A 234 -10.20 -4.94 -3.59
C LEU A 234 -9.79 -3.94 -4.67
N GLY A 235 -9.15 -2.82 -4.30
CA GLY A 235 -8.62 -1.84 -5.25
C GLY A 235 -7.25 -2.21 -5.84
N GLN A 236 -6.38 -2.87 -5.07
CA GLN A 236 -5.06 -3.25 -5.55
C GLN A 236 -5.09 -4.49 -6.46
N TRP A 237 -5.97 -5.44 -6.17
CA TRP A 237 -6.08 -6.71 -6.90
C TRP A 237 -6.97 -6.62 -8.15
N VAL A 238 -7.25 -5.44 -8.68
CA VAL A 238 -8.19 -5.21 -9.80
C VAL A 238 -7.91 -6.12 -11.01
N SER A 239 -6.64 -6.34 -11.36
CA SER A 239 -6.27 -7.22 -12.49
C SER A 239 -6.66 -8.69 -12.30
N GLU A 240 -6.80 -9.13 -11.05
CA GLU A 240 -7.11 -10.51 -10.68
C GLU A 240 -8.63 -10.76 -10.55
N ILE A 241 -9.44 -9.70 -10.62
CA ILE A 241 -10.89 -9.77 -10.44
C ILE A 241 -11.54 -10.09 -11.79
N LYS A 242 -11.99 -11.34 -11.93
CA LYS A 242 -12.61 -11.87 -13.16
C LYS A 242 -14.13 -11.73 -13.13
N ASP A 243 -14.78 -11.91 -14.27
CA ASP A 243 -16.18 -11.52 -14.51
C ASP A 243 -17.19 -12.05 -13.49
N ASP A 244 -17.05 -13.28 -13.02
CA ASP A 244 -17.93 -13.89 -12.01
C ASP A 244 -17.77 -13.28 -10.60
N THR A 245 -16.65 -12.59 -10.35
CA THR A 245 -16.35 -11.91 -9.08
C THR A 245 -16.51 -10.38 -9.14
N LYS A 246 -16.57 -9.78 -10.33
CA LYS A 246 -16.68 -8.31 -10.50
C LYS A 246 -17.87 -7.72 -9.75
N ARG A 247 -19.08 -8.23 -10.01
CA ARG A 247 -20.30 -7.72 -9.38
C ARG A 247 -20.28 -7.85 -7.85
N PRO A 248 -19.95 -9.02 -7.27
CA PRO A 248 -19.75 -9.12 -5.82
C PRO A 248 -18.76 -8.09 -5.26
N VAL A 249 -17.65 -7.83 -5.95
CA VAL A 249 -16.66 -6.83 -5.53
C VAL A 249 -17.23 -5.41 -5.60
N TYR A 250 -17.94 -5.04 -6.67
CA TYR A 250 -18.58 -3.73 -6.78
C TYR A 250 -19.60 -3.51 -5.64
N CYS A 251 -20.43 -4.52 -5.34
CA CYS A 251 -21.35 -4.48 -4.21
C CYS A 251 -20.60 -4.31 -2.87
N ALA A 252 -19.50 -5.04 -2.67
CA ALA A 252 -18.68 -4.95 -1.47
C ALA A 252 -18.07 -3.55 -1.30
N LEU A 253 -17.50 -2.97 -2.36
CA LEU A 253 -16.93 -1.62 -2.33
C LEU A 253 -17.98 -0.54 -2.08
N ILE A 254 -19.18 -0.66 -2.68
CA ILE A 254 -20.27 0.28 -2.43
C ILE A 254 -20.80 0.15 -0.99
N ARG A 255 -20.89 -1.06 -0.44
CA ARG A 255 -21.19 -1.27 0.99
C ARG A 255 -20.15 -0.59 1.88
N LEU A 256 -18.87 -0.72 1.56
CA LEU A 256 -17.77 -0.07 2.31
C LEU A 256 -17.79 1.46 2.17
N LEU A 257 -18.21 2.00 1.02
CA LEU A 257 -18.43 3.43 0.82
C LEU A 257 -19.53 4.00 1.74
N GLN A 258 -20.39 3.13 2.27
CA GLN A 258 -21.47 3.43 3.22
C GLN A 258 -21.14 3.08 4.68
N ASP A 259 -19.89 2.67 4.98
CA ASP A 259 -19.46 2.34 6.33
C ASP A 259 -19.63 3.53 7.30
N LYS A 260 -19.57 3.27 8.61
CA LYS A 260 -19.62 4.30 9.64
C LYS A 260 -18.29 5.06 9.76
N ASP A 261 -17.17 4.39 9.49
CA ASP A 261 -15.84 4.97 9.60
C ASP A 261 -15.42 5.70 8.31
N LEU A 262 -15.00 6.96 8.43
CA LEU A 262 -14.61 7.78 7.26
C LEU A 262 -13.37 7.24 6.55
N SER A 263 -12.42 6.64 7.27
CA SER A 263 -11.21 6.07 6.66
C SER A 263 -11.56 4.85 5.79
N VAL A 264 -12.51 4.02 6.24
CA VAL A 264 -13.04 2.91 5.44
C VAL A 264 -13.70 3.42 4.16
N ARG A 265 -14.57 4.44 4.27
CA ARG A 265 -15.29 5.00 3.12
C ARG A 265 -14.34 5.65 2.12
N LEU A 266 -13.31 6.36 2.58
CA LEU A 266 -12.27 6.94 1.72
C LEU A 266 -11.45 5.86 1.03
N ALA A 267 -11.05 4.79 1.73
CA ALA A 267 -10.38 3.65 1.11
C ALA A 267 -11.25 3.01 0.01
N ALA A 268 -12.54 2.80 0.26
CA ALA A 268 -13.49 2.29 -0.73
C ALA A 268 -13.66 3.23 -1.93
N CYS A 269 -13.73 4.55 -1.67
CA CYS A 269 -13.77 5.56 -2.72
C CYS A 269 -12.55 5.49 -3.65
N ARG A 270 -11.34 5.32 -3.09
CA ARG A 270 -10.12 5.16 -3.88
C ARG A 270 -10.16 3.87 -4.71
N SER A 271 -10.57 2.76 -4.10
CA SER A 271 -10.64 1.47 -4.79
C SER A 271 -11.66 1.48 -5.92
N LEU A 272 -12.79 2.16 -5.77
CA LEU A 272 -13.76 2.34 -6.85
C LEU A 272 -13.16 3.10 -8.04
N CYS A 273 -12.34 4.14 -7.82
CA CYS A 273 -11.62 4.79 -8.91
C CYS A 273 -10.80 3.78 -9.72
N LEU A 274 -10.01 2.94 -9.03
CA LEU A 274 -9.14 1.94 -9.67
C LEU A 274 -9.94 0.94 -10.50
N HIS A 275 -11.13 0.55 -10.05
CA HIS A 275 -12.02 -0.36 -10.79
C HIS A 275 -12.62 0.27 -12.04
N ILE A 276 -13.02 1.54 -11.97
CA ILE A 276 -13.68 2.22 -13.09
C ILE A 276 -12.67 2.66 -14.15
N GLU A 277 -11.44 2.99 -13.74
CA GLU A 277 -10.33 3.33 -14.62
C GLU A 277 -9.66 2.09 -15.25
N ASP A 278 -9.94 0.88 -14.76
CA ASP A 278 -9.38 -0.35 -15.31
C ASP A 278 -9.91 -0.66 -16.71
N ALA A 279 -9.04 -1.16 -17.58
CA ALA A 279 -9.39 -1.50 -18.95
C ALA A 279 -10.47 -2.60 -19.05
N ASN A 280 -10.66 -3.40 -17.99
CA ASN A 280 -11.67 -4.46 -17.91
C ASN A 280 -12.90 -4.05 -17.11
N PHE A 281 -13.10 -2.76 -16.82
CA PHE A 281 -14.30 -2.26 -16.16
C PHE A 281 -15.58 -2.77 -16.87
N SER A 282 -16.49 -3.35 -16.10
CA SER A 282 -17.77 -3.86 -16.63
C SER A 282 -18.91 -2.95 -16.23
N GLU A 283 -19.26 -2.00 -17.11
CA GLU A 283 -20.41 -1.11 -16.91
C GLU A 283 -21.71 -1.91 -16.71
N ARG A 284 -21.87 -3.03 -17.44
CA ARG A 284 -23.04 -3.92 -17.32
C ARG A 284 -23.25 -4.42 -15.89
N GLU A 285 -22.17 -4.78 -15.20
CA GLU A 285 -22.23 -5.30 -13.84
C GLU A 285 -22.36 -4.19 -12.78
N TYR A 286 -22.23 -2.92 -13.18
CA TYR A 286 -22.16 -1.76 -12.30
C TYR A 286 -23.35 -0.79 -12.44
N VAL A 287 -23.99 -0.72 -13.61
CA VAL A 287 -24.97 0.33 -13.96
C VAL A 287 -26.14 0.45 -12.98
N ASP A 288 -26.63 -0.66 -12.43
CA ASP A 288 -27.73 -0.67 -11.45
C ASP A 288 -27.27 -0.28 -10.04
N LEU A 289 -25.97 -0.35 -9.77
CA LEU A 289 -25.34 0.10 -8.53
C LEU A 289 -25.00 1.60 -8.56
N LEU A 290 -24.99 2.21 -9.75
CA LEU A 290 -24.64 3.62 -9.97
C LEU A 290 -25.44 4.61 -9.09
N PRO A 291 -26.79 4.51 -8.96
CA PRO A 291 -27.53 5.41 -8.06
C PRO A 291 -27.03 5.37 -6.62
N ILE A 292 -26.73 4.16 -6.13
CA ILE A 292 -26.29 3.93 -4.75
C ILE A 292 -24.90 4.53 -4.56
N CYS A 293 -24.00 4.34 -5.53
CA CYS A 293 -22.67 4.93 -5.50
C CYS A 293 -22.74 6.46 -5.48
N TRP A 294 -23.54 7.08 -6.36
CA TRP A 294 -23.74 8.54 -6.40
C TRP A 294 -24.21 9.11 -5.07
N ASP A 295 -25.30 8.57 -4.53
CA ASP A 295 -25.87 9.06 -3.28
C ASP A 295 -24.88 8.87 -2.11
N SER A 296 -24.08 7.79 -2.14
CA SER A 296 -23.02 7.54 -1.15
C SER A 296 -21.85 8.53 -1.28
N CYS A 297 -21.43 8.88 -2.50
CA CYS A 297 -20.42 9.91 -2.77
C CYS A 297 -20.87 11.29 -2.29
N PHE A 298 -22.12 11.69 -2.59
CA PHE A 298 -22.63 12.98 -2.15
C PHE A 298 -22.71 13.06 -0.62
N LYS A 299 -23.20 12.00 0.02
CA LYS A 299 -23.22 11.92 1.48
C LYS A 299 -21.80 11.98 2.07
N LEU A 300 -20.85 11.22 1.49
CA LEU A 300 -19.46 11.25 1.95
C LEU A 300 -18.86 12.64 1.82
N PHE A 301 -19.13 13.36 0.72
CA PHE A 301 -18.67 14.74 0.52
C PHE A 301 -19.18 15.72 1.59
N GLU A 302 -20.42 15.51 2.06
CA GLU A 302 -21.01 16.29 3.15
C GLU A 302 -20.42 15.94 4.51
N ASP A 303 -20.08 14.66 4.74
CA ASP A 303 -19.54 14.17 6.00
C ASP A 303 -18.07 14.56 6.22
N VAL A 304 -17.27 14.67 5.14
CA VAL A 304 -15.83 14.97 5.22
C VAL A 304 -15.52 16.45 5.39
N ARG A 305 -14.44 16.74 6.12
CA ARG A 305 -13.99 18.10 6.43
C ARG A 305 -12.68 18.45 5.74
N GLU A 306 -11.79 17.47 5.55
CA GLU A 306 -10.49 17.68 4.94
C GLU A 306 -10.64 17.98 3.45
N PHE A 307 -9.78 18.88 2.95
CA PHE A 307 -9.84 19.26 1.54
C PHE A 307 -9.46 18.10 0.62
N ASP A 308 -8.42 17.34 0.98
CA ASP A 308 -7.93 16.25 0.15
C ASP A 308 -8.97 15.10 0.08
N SER A 309 -9.75 14.87 1.14
CA SER A 309 -10.92 13.97 1.11
C SER A 309 -11.95 14.41 0.07
N LYS A 310 -12.27 15.71 0.05
CA LYS A 310 -13.21 16.28 -0.93
C LYS A 310 -12.72 16.13 -2.36
N VAL A 311 -11.43 16.36 -2.60
CA VAL A 311 -10.80 16.16 -3.91
C VAL A 311 -10.90 14.70 -4.35
N GLN A 312 -10.62 13.76 -3.46
CA GLN A 312 -10.70 12.33 -3.75
C GLN A 312 -12.13 11.90 -4.15
N ILE A 313 -13.15 12.39 -3.45
CA ILE A 313 -14.55 12.07 -3.76
C ILE A 313 -14.96 12.69 -5.09
N LEU A 314 -14.58 13.96 -5.33
CA LEU A 314 -14.82 14.62 -6.61
C LEU A 314 -14.14 13.90 -7.77
N ASN A 315 -12.97 13.29 -7.55
CA ASN A 315 -12.30 12.46 -8.55
C ASN A 315 -13.15 11.22 -8.92
N LEU A 316 -13.69 10.50 -7.93
CA LEU A 316 -14.58 9.36 -8.20
C LEU A 316 -15.83 9.80 -8.98
N ILE A 317 -16.45 10.91 -8.57
CA ILE A 317 -17.57 11.54 -9.27
C ILE A 317 -17.20 11.84 -10.74
N SER A 318 -16.03 12.45 -10.97
CA SER A 318 -15.55 12.79 -12.31
C SER A 318 -15.32 11.54 -13.17
N ILE A 319 -14.69 10.52 -12.60
CA ILE A 319 -14.42 9.24 -13.29
C ILE A 319 -15.73 8.55 -13.68
N LEU A 320 -16.73 8.53 -12.79
CA LEU A 320 -18.05 7.98 -13.06
C LEU A 320 -18.75 8.69 -14.23
N ILE A 321 -18.67 10.02 -14.30
CA ILE A 321 -19.23 10.79 -15.42
C ILE A 321 -18.51 10.47 -16.73
N GLY A 322 -17.20 10.23 -16.69
CA GLY A 322 -16.39 9.97 -17.88
C GLY A 322 -16.54 8.56 -18.45
N HIS A 323 -16.84 7.55 -17.61
CA HIS A 323 -16.80 6.14 -17.99
C HIS A 323 -18.17 5.46 -18.07
N VAL A 324 -19.22 6.04 -17.49
CA VAL A 324 -20.56 5.45 -17.50
C VAL A 324 -21.44 6.19 -18.50
N SER A 325 -22.17 5.46 -19.33
CA SER A 325 -23.05 6.02 -20.37
C SER A 325 -24.38 6.55 -19.78
N GLU A 326 -24.89 5.91 -18.73
CA GLU A 326 -26.18 6.20 -18.07
C GLU A 326 -26.09 7.35 -17.04
N VAL A 327 -25.51 8.49 -17.40
CA VAL A 327 -25.38 9.67 -16.50
C VAL A 327 -26.59 10.58 -16.56
N ILE A 328 -27.31 10.61 -17.68
CA ILE A 328 -28.42 11.54 -17.95
C ILE A 328 -29.48 11.54 -16.84
N PRO A 329 -29.91 10.38 -16.28
CA PRO A 329 -30.90 10.36 -15.20
C PRO A 329 -30.47 11.10 -13.92
N PHE A 330 -29.16 11.30 -13.73
CA PHE A 330 -28.57 11.93 -12.55
C PHE A 330 -28.16 13.38 -12.79
N ALA A 331 -28.30 13.91 -14.01
CA ALA A 331 -27.83 15.25 -14.38
C ALA A 331 -28.36 16.34 -13.43
N ASN A 332 -29.65 16.29 -13.06
CA ASN A 332 -30.23 17.27 -12.13
C ASN A 332 -29.62 17.19 -10.72
N LYS A 333 -29.38 15.97 -10.20
CA LYS A 333 -28.73 15.77 -8.90
C LYS A 333 -27.29 16.31 -8.93
N LEU A 334 -26.55 16.03 -10.01
CA LEU A 334 -25.19 16.52 -10.21
C LEU A 334 -25.13 18.04 -10.26
N VAL A 335 -26.00 18.67 -11.06
CA VAL A 335 -26.07 20.13 -11.15
C VAL A 335 -26.38 20.75 -9.79
N GLN A 336 -27.36 20.23 -9.06
CA GLN A 336 -27.69 20.72 -7.71
C GLN A 336 -26.53 20.56 -6.74
N PHE A 337 -25.86 19.40 -6.77
CA PHE A 337 -24.68 19.14 -5.94
C PHE A 337 -23.55 20.14 -6.23
N PHE A 338 -23.20 20.36 -7.49
CA PHE A 338 -22.14 21.29 -7.86
C PHE A 338 -22.53 22.75 -7.59
N GLN A 339 -23.79 23.15 -7.81
CA GLN A 339 -24.27 24.49 -7.46
C GLN A 339 -24.17 24.76 -5.95
N LYS A 340 -24.62 23.80 -5.13
CA LYS A 340 -24.57 23.89 -3.66
C LYS A 340 -23.14 24.06 -3.15
N HIS A 341 -22.17 23.40 -3.78
CA HIS A 341 -20.79 23.36 -3.30
C HIS A 341 -19.82 24.21 -4.13
N ALA A 342 -20.31 24.97 -5.12
CA ALA A 342 -19.48 25.77 -6.04
C ALA A 342 -18.58 26.76 -5.32
N GLU A 343 -19.08 27.44 -4.29
CA GLU A 343 -18.30 28.41 -3.50
C GLU A 343 -17.23 27.72 -2.64
N HIS A 344 -17.54 26.56 -2.04
CA HIS A 344 -16.56 25.76 -1.29
C HIS A 344 -15.43 25.23 -2.19
N ILE A 345 -15.76 24.87 -3.42
CA ILE A 345 -14.81 24.39 -4.43
C ILE A 345 -13.95 25.57 -4.94
N LYS A 346 -14.56 26.73 -5.24
CA LYS A 346 -13.84 27.92 -5.72
C LYS A 346 -12.89 28.50 -4.67
N HIS A 347 -13.35 28.75 -3.44
CA HIS A 347 -12.57 29.47 -2.43
C HIS A 347 -11.25 28.77 -2.04
N ARG A 348 -11.23 27.43 -2.03
CA ARG A 348 -10.04 26.65 -1.63
C ARG A 348 -9.08 26.34 -2.78
N THR A 349 -9.54 26.43 -4.03
CA THR A 349 -8.67 26.34 -5.22
C THR A 349 -7.79 27.58 -5.35
N THR A 350 -8.33 28.77 -5.00
CA THR A 350 -7.57 30.03 -4.97
C THR A 350 -6.55 30.07 -3.82
N THR A 351 -6.86 29.46 -2.68
CA THR A 351 -5.92 29.43 -1.54
C THR A 351 -4.70 28.53 -1.80
N LYS A 352 -4.88 27.34 -2.43
CA LYS A 352 -3.74 26.48 -2.85
C LYS A 352 -2.84 27.15 -3.90
N HIS A 353 -3.37 28.02 -4.76
CA HIS A 353 -2.55 28.79 -5.70
C HIS A 353 -1.68 29.83 -4.96
N CYS A 354 -2.25 30.50 -3.95
CA CYS A 354 -1.56 31.52 -3.17
C CYS A 354 -0.53 30.96 -2.15
N SER A 355 -0.64 29.69 -1.74
CA SER A 355 0.41 29.01 -0.96
C SER A 355 1.54 28.45 -1.84
N ARG A 356 1.24 27.90 -3.02
CA ARG A 356 2.29 27.48 -3.98
C ARG A 356 3.14 28.65 -4.49
N GLU A 357 2.52 29.82 -4.73
CA GLU A 357 3.25 31.04 -5.11
C GLU A 357 4.14 31.62 -3.99
N ARG A 358 3.91 31.25 -2.72
CA ARG A 358 4.80 31.65 -1.62
C ARG A 358 5.99 30.72 -1.48
N ASP A 359 5.80 29.41 -1.63
CA ASP A 359 6.89 28.44 -1.58
C ASP A 359 7.85 28.54 -2.79
N ASP A 360 7.36 29.03 -3.94
CA ASP A 360 8.20 29.29 -5.12
C ASP A 360 8.94 30.65 -5.07
N ASN A 361 8.57 31.56 -4.15
CA ASN A 361 9.25 32.85 -3.95
C ASN A 361 10.27 32.83 -2.80
N GLU A 362 10.37 31.73 -2.04
CA GLU A 362 11.37 31.52 -0.99
C GLU A 362 12.48 30.50 -1.38
N ARG A 363 12.64 30.19 -2.67
CA ARG A 363 13.77 29.40 -3.20
C ARG A 363 14.76 30.20 -4.04
#